data_AF-A0A101FSJ3-F1
#
_entry.id   AF-A0A101FSJ3-F1
#
_cell.length_a   1.000
_cell.length_b   1.000
_cell.length_c   1.000
_cell.angle_alpha   90.00
_cell.angle_beta   90.00
_cell.angle_gamma   90.00
#
_symmetry.space_group_name_H-M   'P 1'
#
loop_
_entity.id
_entity.type
_entity.pdbx_description
1 polymer ?
#
loop_
_entity_poly.entity_id
_entity_poly.type
_entity_poly.pdbx_seq_one_letter_code
_entity_poly.pdbx_strand_id
1 'polypeptide(L)' 'MRDKVTIKIPRELYENLQEMVVGTGFSSVTEFIVFVMRTLASCGPVNEDSKLSEEEITAIKKRLEKLGYI' A
#
# COMPACT_ATOMS: atom_id res chain seq x y z
N MET A 1 -15.08 16.06 13.41
CA MET A 1 -13.92 15.14 13.22
C MET A 1 -14.47 13.72 13.23
N ARG A 2 -14.09 12.86 12.29
CA ARG A 2 -14.40 11.43 12.38
C ARG A 2 -13.67 10.84 13.59
N ASP A 3 -14.30 9.89 14.27
CA ASP A 3 -13.67 9.13 15.34
C ASP A 3 -12.32 8.54 14.88
N LYS A 4 -11.30 8.67 15.72
CA LYS A 4 -9.96 8.11 15.47
C LYS A 4 -9.75 6.95 16.42
N VAL A 5 -9.28 5.83 15.89
CA VAL A 5 -8.87 4.67 16.68
C VAL A 5 -7.36 4.67 16.84
N THR A 6 -6.87 4.20 17.98
CA THR A 6 -5.43 3.99 18.23
C THR A 6 -5.08 2.53 18.00
N ILE A 7 -4.03 2.28 17.23
CA ILE A 7 -3.52 0.94 16.94
C ILE A 7 -2.16 0.81 17.61
N LYS A 8 -1.92 -0.30 18.31
CA LYS A 8 -0.60 -0.63 18.85
C LYS A 8 0.17 -1.42 17.80
N ILE A 9 1.40 -0.99 17.52
CA ILE A 9 2.34 -1.71 16.67
C ILE A 9 3.67 -1.88 17.40
N PRO A 10 4.47 -2.92 17.09
CA PRO A 10 5.82 -3.05 17.62
C PRO A 10 6.66 -1.80 17.36
N ARG A 11 7.48 -1.40 18.34
CA ARG A 11 8.32 -0.20 18.22
C ARG A 11 9.27 -0.29 17.01
N GLU A 12 9.90 -1.44 16.84
CA GLU A 12 10.82 -1.71 15.72
C GLU A 12 10.15 -1.49 14.36
N LEU A 13 8.88 -1.89 14.22
CA LEU A 13 8.13 -1.67 12.98
C LEU A 13 7.90 -0.17 12.75
N TYR A 14 7.56 0.59 13.79
CA TYR A 14 7.39 2.04 13.68
C TYR A 14 8.70 2.74 13.28
N GLU A 15 9.83 2.33 13.85
CA GLU A 15 11.15 2.89 13.53
C GLU A 15 11.55 2.63 12.08
N ASN A 16 11.39 1.39 11.60
CA ASN A 16 11.63 1.05 10.19
C ASN A 16 10.73 1.87 9.25
N LEU A 17 9.45 2.02 9.59
CA LEU A 17 8.51 2.82 8.81
C LEU A 17 8.88 4.32 8.83
N GLN A 18 9.44 4.81 9.93
CA GLN A 18 9.91 6.19 10.02
C GLN A 18 11.03 6.44 9.02
N GLU A 19 12.01 5.54 8.92
CA GLU A 19 13.08 5.62 7.92
C GLU A 19 12.56 5.53 6.49
N MET A 20 11.60 4.63 6.22
CA MET A 20 10.98 4.48 4.90
C MET A 20 10.22 5.73 4.43
N VAL A 21 9.70 6.54 5.37
CA VAL A 21 8.94 7.75 5.06
C VAL A 21 9.85 8.96 4.84
N VAL A 22 11.12 8.92 5.25
CA VAL A 22 12.07 10.03 5.04
C VAL A 22 12.26 10.29 3.54
N GLY A 23 12.11 11.55 3.13
CA GLY A 23 12.25 11.95 1.73
C GLY A 23 11.04 11.63 0.84
N THR A 24 9.98 11.06 1.42
CA THR A 24 8.68 10.90 0.74
C THR A 24 7.79 12.13 0.94
N GLY A 25 6.65 12.17 0.25
CA GLY A 25 5.65 13.24 0.40
C GLY A 25 4.74 13.10 1.64
N PHE A 26 4.96 12.10 2.51
CA PHE A 26 4.14 11.90 3.69
C PHE A 26 4.64 12.73 4.87
N SER A 27 3.72 13.38 5.58
CA SER A 27 4.03 14.25 6.71
C SER A 27 4.26 13.47 8.00
N SER A 28 3.86 12.20 8.06
CA SER A 28 4.05 11.32 9.22
C SER A 28 3.91 9.83 8.87
N VAL A 29 4.46 8.97 9.73
CA VAL A 29 4.25 7.51 9.67
C VAL A 29 2.75 7.16 9.75
N THR A 30 1.97 7.89 10.55
CA THR A 30 0.52 7.69 10.65
C THR A 30 -0.18 7.96 9.33
N GLU A 31 0.21 9.03 8.62
CA GLU A 31 -0.35 9.36 7.31
C GLU A 31 -0.03 8.27 6.28
N PHE A 32 1.21 7.79 6.28
CA PHE A 32 1.64 6.67 5.46
C PHE A 32 0.82 5.40 5.73
N ILE A 33 0.67 5.00 7.00
CA ILE A 33 -0.11 3.82 7.40
C ILE A 33 -1.57 3.96 6.94
N VAL A 34 -2.19 5.13 7.15
CA VAL A 34 -3.57 5.38 6.73
C VAL A 34 -3.72 5.27 5.21
N PHE A 35 -2.76 5.80 4.44
CA PHE A 35 -2.75 5.70 2.99
C PHE A 35 -2.65 4.24 2.52
N VAL A 36 -1.73 3.47 3.08
CA VAL A 36 -1.53 2.06 2.73
C VAL A 36 -2.76 1.24 3.10
N MET A 37 -3.28 1.39 4.32
CA MET A 37 -4.48 0.66 4.74
C MET A 37 -5.72 1.02 3.92
N ARG A 38 -5.88 2.29 3.53
CA ARG A 38 -6.96 2.71 2.62
C ARG A 38 -6.80 2.07 1.25
N THR A 39 -5.58 2.02 0.72
CA THR A 39 -5.29 1.41 -0.59
C THR A 39 -5.63 -0.08 -0.54
N LEU A 40 -5.17 -0.80 0.49
CA LEU A 40 -5.48 -2.21 0.70
C LEU A 40 -6.99 -2.46 0.84
N ALA A 41 -7.69 -1.64 1.64
CA ALA A 41 -9.14 -1.77 1.78
C ALA A 41 -9.91 -1.45 0.49
N SER A 42 -9.38 -0.54 -0.34
CA SER A 42 -9.98 -0.18 -1.64
C SER A 42 -9.76 -1.26 -2.71
N CYS A 43 -8.72 -2.08 -2.57
CA CYS A 43 -8.52 -3.27 -3.41
C CYS A 43 -9.54 -4.39 -3.15
N GLY A 44 -10.45 -4.22 -2.18
CA GLY A 44 -11.48 -5.19 -1.85
C GLY A 44 -10.99 -6.30 -0.91
N PRO A 45 -11.89 -7.16 -0.40
CA PRO A 45 -11.50 -8.31 0.39
C PRO A 45 -10.54 -9.19 -0.42
N VAL A 46 -9.39 -9.51 0.16
CA VAL A 46 -8.49 -10.56 -0.32
C VAL A 46 -9.23 -11.89 -0.15
N ASN A 47 -10.10 -12.20 -1.12
CA ASN A 47 -10.64 -13.55 -1.26
C ASN A 47 -9.56 -14.41 -1.89
N GLU A 48 -9.58 -15.73 -1.66
CA GLU A 48 -8.66 -16.66 -2.32
C GLU A 48 -8.73 -16.59 -3.86
N ASP A 49 -9.77 -15.99 -4.43
CA ASP A 49 -9.95 -15.66 -5.84
C ASP A 49 -9.12 -14.44 -6.33
N SER A 50 -8.42 -13.71 -5.45
CA SER A 50 -7.55 -12.58 -5.83
C SER A 50 -6.20 -12.99 -6.41
N LYS A 51 -6.04 -14.27 -6.83
CA LYS A 51 -4.94 -14.64 -7.74
C LYS A 51 -5.23 -13.99 -9.08
N LEU A 52 -4.49 -12.93 -9.41
CA LEU A 52 -4.48 -12.36 -10.75
C LEU A 52 -4.37 -13.49 -11.76
N SER A 53 -5.34 -13.62 -12.66
CA SER A 53 -5.25 -14.60 -13.74
C SER A 53 -4.01 -14.31 -14.59
N GLU A 54 -3.41 -15.33 -15.22
CA GLU A 54 -2.25 -15.13 -16.09
C GLU A 54 -2.52 -14.07 -17.19
N GLU A 55 -3.79 -13.92 -17.57
CA GLU A 55 -4.27 -12.91 -18.51
C GLU A 55 -4.18 -11.49 -17.94
N GLU A 56 -4.50 -11.29 -16.66
CA GLU A 56 -4.39 -9.99 -15.99
C GLU A 56 -2.93 -9.59 -15.79
N ILE A 57 -2.07 -10.56 -15.44
CA ILE A 57 -0.62 -10.35 -15.33
C ILE A 57 -0.04 -9.94 -16.68
N THR A 58 -0.48 -10.58 -17.77
CA THR A 58 -0.03 -10.25 -19.13
C THR A 58 -0.51 -8.86 -19.56
N ALA A 59 -1.75 -8.49 -19.22
CA ALA A 59 -2.29 -7.16 -19.49
C ALA A 59 -1.55 -6.06 -18.72
N ILE A 60 -1.20 -6.31 -17.45
CA ILE A 60 -0.42 -5.39 -16.62
C ILE A 60 1.00 -5.23 -17.20
N LYS A 61 1.69 -6.33 -17.55
CA LYS A 61 3.02 -6.28 -18.20
C LYS A 61 3.01 -5.43 -19.47
N LYS A 62 2.05 -5.69 -20.38
CA LYS A 62 1.93 -4.94 -21.63
C LYS A 62 1.65 -3.45 -21.41
N ARG A 63 0.94 -3.11 -20.33
CA ARG A 63 0.68 -1.73 -19.92
C ARG A 63 1.92 -1.06 -19.33
N LEU A 64 2.73 -1.81 -18.57
CA LEU A 64 4.00 -1.34 -18.01
C LEU A 64 5.06 -1.10 -19.10
N GLU A 65 5.17 -1.98 -20.11
CA GLU A 65 6.05 -1.79 -21.27
C GLU A 65 5.69 -0.49 -22.03
N LYS A 66 4.39 -0.25 -22.28
CA LYS A 66 3.94 0.98 -22.95
C LYS A 66 4.24 2.25 -22.18
N LEU A 67 4.39 2.14 -20.87
CA LEU A 67 4.69 3.25 -19.98
C LEU A 67 6.21 3.35 -19.69
N GLY A 68 7.03 2.42 -20.19
CA GLY A 68 8.49 2.43 -20.06
C GLY A 68 9.01 2.03 -18.68
N TYR A 69 8.23 1.29 -17.90
CA TYR A 69 8.64 0.81 -16.57
C TYR A 69 9.37 -0.55 -16.61
N ILE A 70 9.32 -1.25 -17.75
CA ILE A 70 10.04 -2.49 -18.10
C ILE A 70 10.58 -2.28 -19.51
#